data_AF-A0A533XPE1-F1
#
_entry.id   AF-A0A533XPE1-F1
#
_cell.length_a   1.000
_cell.length_b   1.000
_cell.length_c   1.000
_cell.angle_alpha   90.00
_cell.angle_beta   90.00
_cell.angle_gamma   90.00
#
_symmetry.space_group_name_H-M   'P 1'
#
loop_
_entity.id
_entity.type
_entity.pdbx_description
1 polymer ?
#
loop_
_entity_poly.entity_id
_entity_poly.type
_entity_poly.pdbx_seq_one_letter_code
_entity_poly.pdbx_strand_id
1 'polypeptide(L)' 'RILTKQGQEAPDGAYDYFVKCMMVGGFVVIAYPARYGASRVMSFIVNHEGVVYEKDLGKDTAAMATKMTSFNPDESWKRP' A
#
# COMPACT_ATOMS: atom_id res chain seq x y z
N ARG A 1 4.08 3.17 -6.61
CA ARG A 1 3.14 4.33 -6.54
C ARG A 1 3.10 4.83 -5.11
N ILE A 2 2.93 6.14 -4.89
CA ILE A 2 2.80 6.73 -3.54
C ILE A 2 1.33 6.90 -3.20
N LEU A 3 0.91 6.43 -2.02
CA LEU A 3 -0.43 6.64 -1.47
C LEU A 3 -0.37 7.78 -0.47
N THR A 4 -1.40 8.62 -0.51
CA THR A 4 -1.46 9.87 0.26
C THR A 4 -2.48 9.82 1.39
N LYS A 5 -3.13 8.67 1.60
CA LYS A 5 -4.15 8.46 2.64
C LYS A 5 -3.98 7.09 3.29
N GLN A 6 -4.43 6.97 4.52
CA GLN A 6 -4.53 5.74 5.31
C GLN A 6 -6.00 5.39 5.56
N GLY A 7 -6.34 4.10 5.49
CA GLY A 7 -7.67 3.54 5.72
C GLY A 7 -7.85 3.01 7.15
N GLN A 8 -9.06 2.55 7.47
CA GLN A 8 -9.42 2.17 8.86
C GLN A 8 -8.64 0.97 9.39
N GLU A 9 -8.21 0.05 8.53
CA GLU A 9 -7.53 -1.19 8.94
C GLU A 9 -6.02 -1.01 9.10
N ALA A 10 -5.51 0.18 8.82
CA ALA A 10 -4.11 0.48 9.09
C ALA A 10 -3.88 0.71 10.60
N PRO A 11 -2.63 0.55 11.09
CA PRO A 11 -2.33 0.56 12.53
C PRO A 11 -2.83 1.80 13.29
N ASP A 12 -2.75 2.98 12.67
CA ASP A 12 -3.19 4.25 13.29
C ASP A 12 -4.59 4.69 12.85
N GLY A 13 -5.35 3.81 12.19
CA GLY A 13 -6.67 4.11 11.64
C GLY A 13 -6.62 5.03 10.41
N ALA A 14 -7.79 5.54 10.01
CA ALA A 14 -7.95 6.30 8.77
C ALA A 14 -7.57 7.78 8.93
N TYR A 15 -6.59 8.26 8.17
CA TYR A 15 -6.26 9.68 8.07
C TYR A 15 -5.63 10.05 6.73
N ASP A 16 -5.73 11.33 6.36
CA ASP A 16 -5.09 11.88 5.17
C ASP A 16 -3.65 12.29 5.52
N TYR A 17 -2.67 11.88 4.73
CA TYR A 17 -1.27 12.26 4.99
C TYR A 17 -1.01 13.74 4.69
N PHE A 18 -1.93 14.41 3.99
CA PHE A 18 -1.91 15.84 3.77
C PHE A 18 -2.58 16.61 4.91
N VAL A 19 -1.78 17.40 5.64
CA VAL A 19 -2.26 18.42 6.57
C VAL A 19 -1.84 19.78 6.03
N LYS A 20 -2.80 20.64 5.68
CA LYS A 20 -2.54 22.00 5.15
C LYS A 20 -1.54 22.02 3.97
N CYS A 21 -1.76 21.17 2.97
CA CYS A 21 -0.89 21.00 1.79
C CYS A 21 0.53 20.48 2.08
N MET A 22 0.85 20.14 3.32
CA MET A 22 2.11 19.52 3.71
C MET A 22 1.87 18.03 3.95
N MET A 23 2.77 17.20 3.44
CA MET A 23 2.73 15.74 3.60
C MET A 23 3.36 15.38 4.96
N VAL A 24 2.62 15.61 6.05
CA VAL A 24 3.12 15.49 7.44
C VAL A 24 2.72 14.16 8.07
N GLY A 25 1.63 13.54 7.59
CA GLY A 25 1.17 12.26 8.11
C GLY A 25 1.96 11.05 7.60
N GLY A 26 2.93 11.26 6.70
CA GLY A 26 3.76 10.21 6.13
C GLY A 26 3.41 9.87 4.68
N PHE A 27 3.88 8.73 4.22
CA PHE A 27 3.64 8.22 2.88
C PHE A 27 3.64 6.70 2.91
N VAL A 28 2.95 6.11 1.94
CA VAL A 28 2.98 4.67 1.74
C VAL A 28 3.38 4.38 0.31
N VAL A 29 4.28 3.44 0.12
CA VAL A 29 4.72 3.00 -1.21
C VAL A 29 4.23 1.59 -1.46
N ILE A 30 3.53 1.40 -2.59
CA ILE A 30 3.24 0.07 -3.12
C ILE A 30 4.24 -0.29 -4.21
N ALA A 31 4.90 -1.43 -4.03
CA ALA A 31 5.77 -2.10 -4.98
C ALA A 31 5.10 -3.37 -5.49
N TYR A 32 5.06 -3.53 -6.81
CA TYR A 32 4.42 -4.66 -7.46
C TYR A 32 5.16 -5.04 -8.74
N PRO A 33 5.08 -6.31 -9.19
CA PRO A 33 5.74 -6.73 -10.41
C PRO A 33 5.12 -6.05 -11.64
N ALA A 34 5.98 -5.60 -12.56
CA ALA A 34 5.53 -5.01 -13.84
C ALA A 34 4.75 -6.02 -14.71
N ARG A 35 5.07 -7.32 -14.58
CA ARG A 35 4.32 -8.44 -15.17
C ARG A 35 4.08 -9.48 -14.10
N TYR A 36 2.80 -9.70 -13.78
CA TYR A 36 2.39 -10.73 -12.85
C TYR A 36 2.85 -12.11 -13.34
N GLY A 37 3.46 -12.91 -12.45
CA GLY A 37 3.92 -14.27 -12.77
C GLY A 37 5.24 -14.38 -13.53
N ALA A 38 5.92 -13.27 -13.86
CA ALA A 38 7.21 -13.31 -14.59
C ALA A 38 8.43 -13.57 -13.69
N SER A 39 8.35 -13.30 -12.39
CA SER A 39 9.44 -13.56 -11.43
C SER A 39 8.93 -13.77 -10.00
N ARG A 40 7.91 -13.01 -9.58
CA ARG A 40 7.13 -13.17 -8.34
C ARG A 40 5.69 -12.67 -8.56
N VAL A 41 4.77 -13.14 -7.71
CA VAL A 41 3.35 -12.73 -7.69
C VAL A 41 3.02 -11.74 -6.57
N MET A 42 3.94 -11.56 -5.62
CA MET A 42 3.69 -10.76 -4.42
C MET A 42 3.75 -9.25 -4.69
N SER A 43 2.82 -8.53 -4.06
CA SER A 43 2.85 -7.08 -3.91
C SER A 43 3.26 -6.72 -2.49
N PHE A 44 4.04 -5.66 -2.37
CA PHE A 44 4.52 -5.16 -1.09
C PHE A 44 4.02 -3.74 -0.88
N ILE A 45 3.57 -3.45 0.33
CA ILE A 45 3.28 -2.10 0.76
C ILE A 45 4.14 -1.76 1.97
N VAL A 46 4.78 -0.60 1.94
CA VAL A 46 5.57 -0.10 3.06
C VAL A 46 5.03 1.24 3.53
N ASN A 47 4.84 1.39 4.84
CA ASN A 47 4.49 2.67 5.45
C ASN A 47 5.74 3.49 5.82
N HIS A 48 5.53 4.76 6.19
CA HIS A 48 6.62 5.66 6.56
C HIS A 48 7.35 5.25 7.85
N GLU A 49 6.77 4.37 8.66
CA GLU A 49 7.41 3.78 9.84
C GLU A 49 8.31 2.58 9.50
N GLY A 50 8.33 2.15 8.24
CA GLY A 50 9.12 1.00 7.78
C GLY A 50 8.42 -0.36 7.96
N VAL A 51 7.13 -0.38 8.32
CA VAL A 51 6.34 -1.61 8.38
C VAL A 51 6.03 -2.07 6.96
N VAL A 52 6.46 -3.29 6.64
CA VAL A 52 6.24 -3.93 5.34
C VAL A 52 5.09 -4.92 5.46
N TYR A 53 4.17 -4.84 4.51
CA TYR A 53 3.09 -5.77 4.30
C TYR A 53 3.24 -6.42 2.93
N GLU A 54 2.93 -7.71 2.83
CA GLU A 54 2.91 -8.46 1.59
C GLU A 54 1.53 -9.09 1.34
N LYS A 55 1.09 -9.07 0.08
CA LYS A 55 -0.14 -9.71 -0.38
C LYS A 55 -0.03 -10.06 -1.85
N ASP A 56 -0.57 -11.21 -2.21
CA ASP A 56 -0.81 -11.55 -3.61
C ASP A 56 -2.11 -10.88 -4.07
N LEU A 57 -1.99 -9.88 -4.95
CA LEU A 57 -3.13 -9.17 -5.55
C LEU A 57 -3.63 -9.84 -6.85
N GLY A 58 -3.02 -10.95 -7.27
CA GLY A 58 -3.42 -11.69 -8.44
C GLY A 58 -3.05 -11.01 -9.76
N LYS A 59 -3.61 -11.54 -10.85
CA LYS A 59 -3.28 -11.14 -12.24
C LYS A 59 -3.51 -9.65 -12.51
N ASP A 60 -4.43 -9.04 -11.77
CA ASP A 60 -4.82 -7.63 -11.91
C ASP A 60 -4.04 -6.69 -10.98
N THR A 61 -2.95 -7.16 -10.39
CA THR A 61 -2.08 -6.40 -9.47
C THR A 61 -1.78 -4.99 -9.99
N ALA A 62 -1.39 -4.83 -11.26
CA ALA A 62 -1.04 -3.53 -11.82
C ALA A 62 -2.25 -2.56 -11.87
N ALA A 63 -3.44 -3.07 -12.20
CA ALA A 63 -4.67 -2.29 -12.23
C ALA A 63 -5.12 -1.91 -10.82
N MET A 64 -5.05 -2.85 -9.86
CA MET A 64 -5.39 -2.61 -8.45
C MET A 64 -4.43 -1.61 -7.81
N ALA A 65 -3.13 -1.79 -7.99
CA ALA A 65 -2.11 -0.89 -7.44
C ALA A 65 -2.21 0.52 -8.02
N THR A 66 -2.64 0.68 -9.28
CA THR A 66 -2.87 2.00 -9.89
C THR A 66 -4.15 2.66 -9.37
N LYS A 67 -5.18 1.87 -9.05
CA LYS A 67 -6.44 2.38 -8.46
C LYS A 67 -6.36 2.62 -6.96
N MET A 68 -5.38 2.04 -6.27
CA MET A 68 -5.17 2.30 -4.85
C MET A 68 -4.85 3.77 -4.60
N THR A 69 -5.68 4.38 -3.75
CA THR A 69 -5.55 5.76 -3.26
C THR A 69 -5.29 5.83 -1.77
N SER A 70 -5.58 4.75 -1.04
CA SER A 70 -5.41 4.64 0.41
C SER A 70 -4.67 3.37 0.81
N PHE A 71 -3.88 3.48 1.87
CA PHE A 71 -3.26 2.35 2.55
C PHE A 71 -4.25 1.72 3.51
N ASN A 72 -4.81 0.57 3.15
CA ASN A 72 -5.76 -0.17 3.97
C ASN A 72 -5.35 -1.65 3.99
N PRO A 73 -4.38 -2.04 4.83
CA PRO A 73 -3.97 -3.42 4.97
C PRO A 73 -5.02 -4.20 5.75
N ASP A 74 -6.01 -4.76 5.04
CA ASP A 74 -6.96 -5.74 5.58
C ASP A 74 -6.26 -7.00 6.16
N GLU A 75 -7.04 -7.86 6.82
CA GLU A 75 -6.53 -9.11 7.42
C GLU A 75 -5.83 -10.07 6.44
N SER A 76 -6.01 -9.88 5.12
CA SER A 76 -5.33 -10.71 4.11
C SER A 76 -3.95 -10.18 3.71
N TRP A 77 -3.54 -9.02 4.23
CA TRP A 77 -2.14 -8.58 4.18
C TRP A 77 -1.33 -9.26 5.28
N LYS A 78 -0.20 -9.84 4.89
CA LYS A 78 0.71 -10.52 5.81
C LYS A 78 1.89 -9.62 6.14
N ARG A 79 2.36 -9.67 7.38
CA ARG A 79 3.65 -9.12 7.78
C ARG A 79 4.67 -10.25 7.70
N PRO A 80 5.75 -10.12 6.90
CA PRO A 80 6.81 -11.11 6.82
C PRO A 80 7.67 -11.17 8.10
#